data_AF-A0A6N6VTY4-F1
#
_entry.id   AF-A0A6N6VTY4-F1
#
_cell.length_a   1.000
_cell.length_b   1.000
_cell.length_c   1.000
_cell.angle_alpha   90.00
_cell.angle_beta   90.00
_cell.angle_gamma   90.00
#
_symmetry.space_group_name_H-M   'P 1'
#
loop_
_entity.id
_entity.type
_entity.pdbx_description
1 polymer ?
#
loop_
_entity_poly.entity_id
_entity_poly.type
_entity_poly.pdbx_seq_one_letter_code
_entity_poly.pdbx_strand_id
1 'polypeptide(L)'
;MKIKFLFVLLFHAFIINSYASDPKNTNPSSTDVNWDHLIEANPSPMAKQFVKSSHTVYQRLLYGGIPYPSNKINNRWENGYNTSSDKFVYMRKYGVDCTRLLRYLFVNMLDLPYNSKEKNAPIVSKTFTLQNNQSQLKNFIQIPKTKNGFKPQTGDILAFPGHTIAVLDPKNCIAIQSSIWLCKEMKNGFCVDSDYGKSAGVSIYHLASERFCKNGIWKGMDSDKLKFTIGWRHKAFDTWITSMPSQAVPKSRILLKGKNLAGKYIYFPGSKTPVKASLWKKGKKNQFKNDANQIVSLNVPHDAKSGKLKIYWGTGNPSLEKTVESLEKINIYSNHKTIVSIYKDSYLD
;
A
#
# COMPACT_ATOMS: atom_id res chain seq x y z
N MET A 1 58.07 19.73 63.59
CA MET A 1 57.60 21.10 63.28
C MET A 1 56.70 21.05 62.06
N LYS A 2 55.53 21.73 62.09
CA LYS A 2 54.32 21.63 61.22
C LYS A 2 53.42 20.43 61.58
N ILE A 3 52.39 20.52 62.43
CA ILE A 3 51.16 21.36 62.48
C ILE A 3 50.19 21.10 61.30
N LYS A 4 49.15 20.31 61.64
CA LYS A 4 47.71 20.37 61.30
C LYS A 4 47.30 20.56 59.83
N PHE A 5 46.43 19.67 59.33
CA PHE A 5 44.98 19.91 59.36
C PHE A 5 44.19 18.69 58.88
N LEU A 6 43.32 18.19 59.75
CA LEU A 6 42.19 17.34 59.43
C LEU A 6 41.09 18.26 58.89
N PHE A 7 40.56 18.00 57.69
CA PHE A 7 39.26 18.51 57.29
C PHE A 7 38.50 17.41 56.55
N VAL A 8 37.65 16.74 57.31
CA VAL A 8 36.45 16.08 56.81
C VAL A 8 35.50 17.20 56.37
N LEU A 9 35.20 17.28 55.08
CA LEU A 9 34.09 18.08 54.58
C LEU A 9 33.38 17.32 53.46
N LEU A 10 32.17 16.90 53.81
CA LEU A 10 31.07 16.55 52.93
C LEU A 10 30.99 17.52 51.74
N PHE A 11 31.06 16.99 50.52
CA PHE A 11 30.31 17.52 49.39
C PHE A 11 29.57 16.36 48.71
N HIS A 12 28.30 16.22 49.10
CA HIS A 12 27.26 15.70 48.22
C HIS A 12 27.15 16.62 46.99
N ALA A 13 26.63 16.04 45.91
CA ALA A 13 26.38 16.63 44.60
C ALA A 13 27.60 16.76 43.70
N PHE A 14 27.94 15.65 43.03
CA PHE A 14 28.03 15.64 41.56
C PHE A 14 27.83 14.23 41.02
N ILE A 15 26.56 13.77 41.05
CA ILE A 15 26.06 12.84 40.05
C ILE A 15 25.77 13.71 38.81
N ILE A 16 26.80 13.98 38.01
CA ILE A 16 26.58 14.35 36.60
C ILE A 16 26.67 13.06 35.81
N ASN A 17 25.50 12.64 35.35
CA ASN A 17 25.24 12.03 34.04
C ASN A 17 26.48 11.82 33.17
N SER A 18 27.14 10.68 33.35
CA SER A 18 27.73 9.99 32.21
C SER A 18 26.65 9.13 31.56
N TYR A 19 25.57 9.79 31.11
CA TYR A 19 24.89 9.28 29.93
C TYR A 19 25.93 9.42 28.84
N ALA A 20 26.58 8.30 28.50
CA ALA A 20 27.19 8.13 27.21
C ALA A 20 26.22 8.76 26.21
N SER A 21 26.66 9.84 25.57
CA SER A 21 25.92 10.49 24.52
C SER A 21 25.47 9.39 23.57
N ASP A 22 24.15 9.16 23.52
CA ASP A 22 23.54 8.29 22.53
C ASP A 22 24.23 8.60 21.20
N PRO A 23 24.79 7.60 20.50
CA PRO A 23 25.34 7.86 19.18
C PRO A 23 24.19 8.51 18.42
N LYS A 24 24.37 9.77 18.03
CA LYS A 24 23.41 10.51 17.23
C LYS A 24 22.90 9.54 16.19
N ASN A 25 21.64 9.12 16.35
CA ASN A 25 20.93 8.33 15.38
C ASN A 25 20.91 9.22 14.14
N THR A 26 21.91 9.07 13.28
CA THR A 26 21.96 9.65 11.96
C THR A 26 20.96 8.85 11.13
N ASN A 27 19.69 8.99 11.49
CA ASN A 27 18.58 8.70 10.61
C ASN A 27 18.89 9.48 9.35
N PRO A 28 19.06 8.81 8.19
CA PRO A 28 19.23 9.53 6.95
C PRO A 28 18.04 10.46 6.80
N SER A 29 18.27 11.71 6.37
CA SER A 29 17.23 12.73 6.19
C SER A 29 16.04 12.08 5.50
N SER A 30 15.04 11.73 6.31
CA SER A 30 13.90 10.96 5.85
C SER A 30 13.21 11.82 4.82
N THR A 31 12.90 11.26 3.65
CA THR A 31 11.88 11.89 2.82
C THR A 31 10.67 12.11 3.71
N ASP A 32 10.37 13.37 4.01
CA ASP A 32 9.28 13.71 4.91
C ASP A 32 7.97 13.44 4.16
N VAL A 33 7.30 12.37 4.56
CA VAL A 33 6.02 11.98 3.97
C VAL A 33 4.95 12.45 4.94
N ASN A 34 4.13 13.40 4.51
CA ASN A 34 2.90 13.72 5.21
C ASN A 34 1.89 12.58 5.00
N TRP A 35 1.98 11.56 5.86
CA TRP A 35 1.21 10.32 5.76
C TRP A 35 -0.29 10.55 5.81
N ASP A 36 -0.77 11.42 6.70
CA ASP A 36 -2.19 11.70 6.87
C ASP A 36 -2.76 12.39 5.63
N HIS A 37 -2.06 13.41 5.13
CA HIS A 37 -2.44 14.06 3.87
C HIS A 37 -2.47 13.07 2.70
N LEU A 38 -1.47 12.20 2.59
CA LEU A 38 -1.41 11.19 1.53
C LEU A 38 -2.57 10.18 1.63
N ILE A 39 -2.94 9.76 2.85
CA ILE A 39 -4.10 8.89 3.08
C ILE A 39 -5.39 9.61 2.67
N GLU A 40 -5.56 10.87 3.05
CA GLU A 40 -6.77 11.64 2.76
C GLU A 40 -6.94 11.91 1.27
N ALA A 41 -5.86 12.29 0.59
CA ALA A 41 -5.85 12.65 -0.83
C ALA A 41 -6.17 11.47 -1.77
N ASN A 42 -5.98 10.22 -1.32
CA ASN A 42 -6.23 9.04 -2.15
C ASN A 42 -7.73 8.68 -2.21
N PRO A 43 -8.39 8.69 -3.38
CA PRO A 43 -9.83 8.39 -3.46
C PRO A 43 -10.15 6.89 -3.38
N SER A 44 -9.17 6.02 -3.62
CA SER A 44 -9.33 4.56 -3.57
C SER A 44 -9.17 4.05 -2.13
N PRO A 45 -10.15 3.30 -1.57
CA PRO A 45 -10.01 2.64 -0.27
C PRO A 45 -8.77 1.76 -0.18
N MET A 46 -8.47 1.04 -1.27
CA MET A 46 -7.30 0.17 -1.35
C MET A 46 -5.99 0.97 -1.35
N ALA A 47 -5.96 2.12 -2.04
CA ALA A 47 -4.81 3.03 -1.97
C ALA A 47 -4.62 3.61 -0.56
N LYS A 48 -5.70 3.98 0.14
CA LYS A 48 -5.61 4.43 1.55
C LYS A 48 -5.03 3.34 2.45
N GLN A 49 -5.50 2.09 2.30
CA GLN A 49 -4.96 0.95 3.04
C GLN A 49 -3.49 0.71 2.71
N PHE A 50 -3.11 0.79 1.43
CA PHE A 50 -1.71 0.66 1.01
C PHE A 50 -0.80 1.69 1.67
N VAL A 51 -1.21 2.96 1.72
CA VAL A 51 -0.43 4.02 2.39
C VAL A 51 -0.33 3.74 3.89
N LYS A 52 -1.43 3.37 4.56
CA LYS A 52 -1.42 2.98 5.99
C LYS A 52 -0.51 1.80 6.29
N SER A 53 -0.55 0.77 5.45
CA SER A 53 0.30 -0.41 5.55
C SER A 53 1.77 -0.05 5.31
N SER A 54 2.05 0.80 4.34
CA SER A 54 3.41 1.31 4.06
C SER A 54 3.94 2.13 5.23
N HIS A 55 3.10 2.98 5.84
CA HIS A 55 3.46 3.74 7.05
C HIS A 55 3.78 2.81 8.22
N THR A 56 2.93 1.80 8.46
CA THR A 56 3.14 0.79 9.51
C THR A 56 4.45 0.04 9.31
N VAL A 57 4.72 -0.36 8.07
CA VAL A 57 5.98 -1.01 7.67
C VAL A 57 7.15 -0.08 7.93
N TYR A 58 7.09 1.16 7.47
CA TYR A 58 8.14 2.14 7.69
C TYR A 58 8.42 2.34 9.20
N GLN A 59 7.41 2.65 10.00
CA GLN A 59 7.54 2.88 11.44
C GLN A 59 8.16 1.69 12.19
N ARG A 60 7.70 0.47 11.89
CA ARG A 60 8.19 -0.74 12.58
C ARG A 60 9.60 -1.16 12.18
N LEU A 61 10.13 -0.56 11.13
CA LEU A 61 11.45 -0.87 10.58
C LEU A 61 12.46 0.27 10.77
N LEU A 62 12.00 1.48 11.07
CA LEU A 62 12.83 2.61 11.54
C LEU A 62 13.67 2.22 12.75
N TYR A 63 13.07 1.52 13.72
CA TYR A 63 13.74 1.12 14.96
C TYR A 63 14.34 -0.28 14.82
N GLY A 64 15.62 -0.35 14.43
CA GLY A 64 16.43 -1.58 14.42
C GLY A 64 17.02 -1.97 13.08
N GLY A 65 16.57 -1.35 11.98
CA GLY A 65 17.03 -1.63 10.62
C GLY A 65 16.62 -3.03 10.12
N ILE A 66 16.43 -3.16 8.81
CA ILE A 66 16.35 -4.47 8.16
C ILE A 66 17.66 -4.69 7.42
N PRO A 67 18.44 -5.75 7.72
CA PRO A 67 19.55 -6.16 6.88
C PRO A 67 19.03 -6.43 5.48
N TYR A 68 19.48 -5.67 4.48
CA TYR A 68 19.46 -6.26 3.16
C TYR A 68 20.46 -7.43 3.17
N PRO A 69 20.03 -8.65 2.83
CA PRO A 69 20.87 -9.82 2.98
C PRO A 69 22.03 -9.77 1.98
N SER A 70 23.26 -9.60 2.50
CA SER A 70 24.50 -9.57 1.71
C SER A 70 24.73 -10.88 0.95
N ASN A 71 24.28 -12.01 1.51
CA ASN A 71 24.54 -13.37 1.00
C ASN A 71 23.30 -14.02 0.35
N LYS A 72 22.43 -13.21 -0.28
CA LYS A 72 21.11 -13.63 -0.81
C LYS A 72 20.18 -14.12 0.30
N ILE A 73 18.87 -14.09 0.04
CA ILE A 73 17.89 -14.62 0.99
C ILE A 73 17.99 -16.14 1.04
N ASN A 74 18.04 -16.69 2.25
CA ASN A 74 18.04 -18.13 2.49
C ASN A 74 16.82 -18.80 1.80
N ASN A 75 17.03 -19.94 1.15
CA ASN A 75 15.96 -20.72 0.51
C ASN A 75 14.82 -21.12 1.48
N ARG A 76 15.09 -21.21 2.78
CA ARG A 76 14.09 -21.50 3.84
C ARG A 76 13.40 -20.26 4.39
N TRP A 77 13.66 -19.07 3.84
CA TRP A 77 13.16 -17.81 4.39
C TRP A 77 11.64 -17.78 4.47
N GLU A 78 10.93 -18.24 3.43
CA GLU A 78 9.47 -18.27 3.44
C GLU A 78 8.93 -19.17 4.55
N ASN A 79 9.54 -20.33 4.77
CA ASN A 79 9.11 -21.26 5.80
C ASN A 79 9.23 -20.61 7.19
N GLY A 80 10.41 -20.06 7.51
CA GLY A 80 10.63 -19.38 8.79
C GLY A 80 9.76 -18.13 8.96
N TYR A 81 9.55 -17.37 7.87
CA TYR A 81 8.66 -16.23 7.89
C TYR A 81 7.23 -16.65 8.25
N ASN A 82 6.72 -17.73 7.65
CA ASN A 82 5.36 -18.21 7.90
C ASN A 82 5.16 -18.77 9.30
N THR A 83 6.14 -19.49 9.86
CA THR A 83 6.05 -20.04 11.21
C THR A 83 6.38 -19.04 12.31
N SER A 84 6.97 -17.88 11.98
CA SER A 84 7.24 -16.84 12.97
C SER A 84 5.97 -16.25 13.58
N SER A 85 5.95 -16.08 14.90
CA SER A 85 4.86 -15.40 15.62
C SER A 85 4.84 -13.91 15.32
N ASP A 86 6.02 -13.28 15.23
CA ASP A 86 6.18 -11.88 14.83
C ASP A 86 6.93 -11.77 13.51
N LYS A 87 6.18 -11.38 12.47
CA LYS A 87 6.68 -11.18 11.11
C LYS A 87 7.74 -10.08 11.04
N PHE A 88 7.58 -9.00 11.80
CA PHE A 88 8.52 -7.88 11.81
C PHE A 88 9.85 -8.26 12.48
N VAL A 89 9.80 -9.00 13.60
CA VAL A 89 11.01 -9.53 14.24
C VAL A 89 11.77 -10.44 13.27
N TYR A 90 11.06 -11.33 12.57
CA TYR A 90 11.67 -12.21 11.59
C TYR A 90 12.32 -11.42 10.44
N MET A 91 11.60 -10.45 9.87
CA MET A 91 12.11 -9.60 8.78
C MET A 91 13.35 -8.80 9.21
N ARG A 92 13.37 -8.25 10.43
CA ARG A 92 14.55 -7.55 10.99
C ARG A 92 15.75 -8.48 11.17
N LYS A 93 15.53 -9.74 11.50
CA LYS A 93 16.63 -10.70 11.71
C LYS A 93 17.20 -11.26 10.40
N TYR A 94 16.34 -11.54 9.43
CA TYR A 94 16.70 -12.32 8.23
C TYR A 94 16.65 -11.52 6.92
N GLY A 95 16.27 -10.25 6.98
CA GLY A 95 16.23 -9.38 5.81
C GLY A 95 15.00 -9.56 4.94
N VAL A 96 14.76 -8.60 4.04
CA VAL A 96 13.63 -8.58 3.10
C VAL A 96 14.13 -8.00 1.78
N ASP A 97 13.89 -8.67 0.66
CA ASP A 97 14.15 -8.10 -0.68
C ASP A 97 12.91 -7.42 -1.25
N CYS A 98 13.04 -6.76 -2.41
CA CYS A 98 11.95 -6.05 -3.04
C CYS A 98 10.73 -6.94 -3.34
N THR A 99 10.93 -8.20 -3.71
CA THR A 99 9.85 -9.14 -4.05
C THR A 99 9.07 -9.63 -2.83
N ARG A 100 9.74 -9.77 -1.68
CA ARG A 100 9.15 -10.13 -0.39
C ARG A 100 8.48 -8.96 0.28
N LEU A 101 9.04 -7.76 0.15
CA LEU A 101 8.36 -6.54 0.58
C LEU A 101 7.02 -6.38 -0.15
N LEU A 102 7.01 -6.57 -1.47
CA LEU A 102 5.77 -6.54 -2.26
C LEU A 102 4.79 -7.63 -1.79
N ARG A 103 5.26 -8.86 -1.55
CA ARG A 103 4.41 -9.92 -0.99
C ARG A 103 3.81 -9.48 0.34
N TYR A 104 4.63 -8.95 1.24
CA TYR A 104 4.17 -8.53 2.55
C TYR A 104 3.12 -7.42 2.46
N LEU A 105 3.38 -6.39 1.66
CA LEU A 105 2.44 -5.29 1.45
C LEU A 105 1.14 -5.76 0.80
N PHE A 106 1.21 -6.41 -0.37
CA PHE A 106 0.02 -6.71 -1.16
C PHE A 106 -0.74 -7.93 -0.64
N VAL A 107 -0.06 -9.01 -0.25
CA VAL A 107 -0.71 -10.25 0.15
C VAL A 107 -1.01 -10.26 1.64
N ASN A 108 -0.05 -9.87 2.50
CA ASN A 108 -0.25 -10.00 3.95
C ASN A 108 -0.96 -8.80 4.59
N MET A 109 -0.58 -7.59 4.22
CA MET A 109 -1.13 -6.37 4.83
C MET A 109 -2.43 -5.92 4.17
N LEU A 110 -2.58 -6.14 2.86
CA LEU A 110 -3.78 -5.76 2.10
C LEU A 110 -4.72 -6.93 1.78
N ASP A 111 -4.33 -8.16 2.11
CA ASP A 111 -5.10 -9.38 1.83
C ASP A 111 -5.50 -9.53 0.36
N LEU A 112 -4.60 -9.13 -0.55
CA LEU A 112 -4.85 -9.22 -1.99
C LEU A 112 -4.37 -10.57 -2.54
N PRO A 113 -5.21 -11.24 -3.36
CA PRO A 113 -4.84 -12.54 -3.92
C PRO A 113 -3.72 -12.40 -4.95
N TYR A 114 -2.65 -13.18 -4.76
CA TYR A 114 -1.56 -13.32 -5.73
C TYR A 114 -1.56 -14.73 -6.32
N ASN A 115 -1.56 -14.85 -7.65
CA ASN A 115 -1.74 -16.12 -8.33
C ASN A 115 -0.41 -16.89 -8.48
N SER A 116 0.16 -17.33 -7.36
CA SER A 116 1.38 -18.14 -7.36
C SER A 116 1.07 -19.63 -7.34
N LYS A 117 1.93 -20.44 -7.99
CA LYS A 117 1.93 -21.91 -7.86
C LYS A 117 2.23 -22.35 -6.42
N GLU A 118 3.01 -21.56 -5.71
CA GLU A 118 3.32 -21.77 -4.30
C GLU A 118 2.63 -20.69 -3.47
N LYS A 119 1.81 -21.11 -2.49
CA LYS A 119 1.06 -20.22 -1.58
C LYS A 119 1.94 -19.11 -1.00
N ASN A 120 3.22 -19.40 -0.80
CA ASN A 120 4.17 -18.54 -0.11
C ASN A 120 5.27 -17.91 -0.97
N ALA A 121 5.21 -18.02 -2.30
CA ALA A 121 6.25 -17.42 -3.13
C ALA A 121 6.25 -15.89 -3.05
N PRO A 122 7.44 -15.27 -3.13
CA PRO A 122 7.54 -13.82 -3.30
C PRO A 122 6.87 -13.34 -4.59
N ILE A 123 6.59 -12.03 -4.66
CA ILE A 123 6.09 -11.38 -5.87
C ILE A 123 7.28 -11.14 -6.80
N VAL A 124 7.51 -12.06 -7.73
CA VAL A 124 8.76 -12.18 -8.50
C VAL A 124 8.97 -10.98 -9.43
N SER A 125 10.03 -10.19 -9.23
CA SER A 125 10.34 -9.02 -10.06
C SER A 125 10.43 -9.36 -11.56
N LYS A 126 11.06 -10.49 -11.91
CA LYS A 126 11.13 -10.98 -13.30
C LYS A 126 9.74 -11.15 -13.93
N THR A 127 8.77 -11.67 -13.19
CA THR A 127 7.37 -11.79 -13.64
C THR A 127 6.82 -10.42 -14.04
N PHE A 128 7.07 -9.40 -13.20
CA PHE A 128 6.65 -8.03 -13.49
C PHE A 128 7.43 -7.44 -14.66
N THR A 129 8.66 -7.85 -14.94
CA THR A 129 9.44 -7.31 -16.09
C THR A 129 9.04 -7.89 -17.46
N LEU A 130 8.25 -8.96 -17.50
CA LEU A 130 7.87 -9.63 -18.74
C LEU A 130 6.56 -9.06 -19.30
N GLN A 131 6.53 -8.79 -20.60
CA GLN A 131 5.31 -8.31 -21.27
C GLN A 131 4.25 -9.40 -21.46
N ASN A 132 4.63 -10.69 -21.37
CA ASN A 132 3.72 -11.80 -21.59
C ASN A 132 2.83 -12.02 -20.36
N ASN A 133 1.55 -12.26 -20.62
CA ASN A 133 0.49 -12.42 -19.62
C ASN A 133 0.68 -13.71 -18.81
N GLN A 134 1.60 -13.67 -17.84
CA GLN A 134 1.86 -14.80 -16.95
C GLN A 134 0.64 -15.05 -16.06
N SER A 135 0.36 -16.31 -15.75
CA SER A 135 -0.72 -16.68 -14.83
C SER A 135 -0.61 -15.93 -13.50
N GLN A 136 0.60 -15.68 -13.01
CA GLN A 136 0.89 -14.88 -11.80
C GLN A 136 0.34 -13.46 -11.84
N LEU A 137 0.19 -12.87 -13.02
CA LEU A 137 -0.29 -11.50 -13.23
C LEU A 137 -1.79 -11.43 -13.52
N LYS A 138 -2.54 -12.53 -13.39
CA LYS A 138 -3.99 -12.59 -13.64
C LYS A 138 -4.80 -11.52 -12.91
N ASN A 139 -4.39 -11.12 -11.70
CA ASN A 139 -5.06 -10.10 -10.89
C ASN A 139 -4.49 -8.69 -11.08
N PHE A 140 -3.52 -8.53 -11.98
CA PHE A 140 -2.89 -7.27 -12.31
C PHE A 140 -3.34 -6.82 -13.71
N ILE A 141 -3.20 -5.52 -13.96
CA ILE A 141 -3.32 -4.90 -15.27
C ILE A 141 -2.01 -4.15 -15.54
N GLN A 142 -1.55 -4.19 -16.77
CA GLN A 142 -0.36 -3.46 -17.16
C GLN A 142 -0.67 -1.96 -17.23
N ILE A 143 0.23 -1.14 -16.70
CA ILE A 143 0.14 0.32 -16.76
C ILE A 143 0.67 0.75 -18.13
N PRO A 144 -0.10 1.55 -18.91
CA PRO A 144 0.37 2.06 -20.19
C PRO A 144 1.64 2.90 -20.02
N LYS A 145 2.64 2.63 -20.87
CA LYS A 145 3.84 3.45 -20.95
C LYS A 145 3.58 4.65 -21.86
N THR A 146 3.82 5.85 -21.37
CA THR A 146 3.84 7.07 -22.18
C THR A 146 5.18 7.19 -22.92
N LYS A 147 5.28 8.11 -23.89
CA LYS A 147 6.55 8.42 -24.59
C LYS A 147 7.71 8.69 -23.62
N ASN A 148 7.40 9.30 -22.47
CA ASN A 148 8.39 9.81 -21.52
C ASN A 148 8.39 9.07 -20.18
N GLY A 149 7.86 7.85 -20.08
CA GLY A 149 7.83 7.06 -18.84
C GLY A 149 6.42 6.56 -18.47
N PHE A 150 6.20 6.21 -17.21
CA PHE A 150 4.90 5.79 -16.68
C PHE A 150 4.22 6.94 -15.95
N LYS A 151 2.89 6.97 -15.96
CA LYS A 151 2.10 7.84 -15.09
C LYS A 151 1.40 6.96 -14.04
N PRO A 152 2.12 6.53 -12.99
CA PRO A 152 1.56 5.62 -12.01
C PRO A 152 0.54 6.33 -11.11
N GLN A 153 -0.18 5.54 -10.34
CA GLN A 153 -0.93 5.96 -9.16
C GLN A 153 -0.39 5.25 -7.91
N THR A 154 -0.82 5.68 -6.73
CA THR A 154 -0.53 5.00 -5.46
C THR A 154 -0.86 3.51 -5.51
N GLY A 155 0.08 2.67 -5.06
CA GLY A 155 -0.02 1.21 -5.07
C GLY A 155 0.29 0.53 -6.41
N ASP A 156 0.67 1.30 -7.44
CA ASP A 156 1.25 0.73 -8.65
C ASP A 156 2.64 0.17 -8.38
N ILE A 157 3.00 -0.90 -9.08
CA ILE A 157 4.32 -1.52 -9.04
C ILE A 157 5.06 -1.12 -10.31
N LEU A 158 6.22 -0.50 -10.19
CA LEU A 158 7.11 -0.22 -11.32
C LEU A 158 8.32 -1.15 -11.26
N ALA A 159 8.74 -1.65 -12.42
CA ALA A 159 9.76 -2.68 -12.52
C ALA A 159 10.79 -2.36 -13.61
N PHE A 160 12.01 -2.84 -13.39
CA PHE A 160 13.05 -3.00 -14.40
C PHE A 160 13.83 -4.30 -14.11
N PRO A 161 14.61 -4.84 -15.06
CA PRO A 161 15.34 -6.08 -14.83
C PRO A 161 16.18 -6.04 -13.56
N GLY A 162 15.83 -6.90 -12.59
CA GLY A 162 16.54 -7.02 -11.31
C GLY A 162 15.90 -6.31 -10.12
N HIS A 163 14.90 -5.42 -10.29
CA HIS A 163 14.29 -4.71 -9.16
C HIS A 163 12.85 -4.25 -9.41
N THR A 164 12.12 -4.03 -8.32
CA THR A 164 10.74 -3.54 -8.31
C THR A 164 10.51 -2.60 -7.14
N ILE A 165 9.67 -1.59 -7.36
CA ILE A 165 9.25 -0.65 -6.32
C ILE A 165 7.72 -0.56 -6.28
N ALA A 166 7.16 -0.16 -5.14
CA ALA A 166 5.74 0.19 -5.03
C ALA A 166 5.59 1.71 -4.86
N VAL A 167 4.75 2.32 -5.69
CA VAL A 167 4.55 3.77 -5.73
C VAL A 167 3.72 4.21 -4.54
N LEU A 168 4.27 5.14 -3.75
CA LEU A 168 3.65 5.65 -2.54
C LEU A 168 2.97 7.00 -2.78
N ASP A 169 3.71 7.96 -3.32
CA ASP A 169 3.19 9.24 -3.77
C ASP A 169 3.61 9.47 -5.23
N PRO A 170 2.71 9.24 -6.20
CA PRO A 170 3.05 9.39 -7.61
C PRO A 170 3.38 10.84 -7.99
N LYS A 171 2.79 11.84 -7.32
CA LYS A 171 3.00 13.26 -7.65
C LYS A 171 4.35 13.75 -7.18
N ASN A 172 4.72 13.38 -5.95
CA ASN A 172 5.97 13.75 -5.32
C ASN A 172 7.09 12.72 -5.54
N CYS A 173 6.89 11.77 -6.46
CA CYS A 173 7.94 10.84 -6.87
C CYS A 173 8.46 9.95 -5.73
N ILE A 174 7.58 9.57 -4.78
CA ILE A 174 7.93 8.80 -3.59
C ILE A 174 7.47 7.36 -3.76
N ALA A 175 8.34 6.42 -3.42
CA ALA A 175 8.07 4.99 -3.42
C ALA A 175 8.48 4.35 -2.10
N ILE A 176 7.94 3.17 -1.85
CA ILE A 176 8.49 2.24 -0.86
C ILE A 176 9.21 1.12 -1.61
N GLN A 177 10.40 0.76 -1.14
CA GLN A 177 11.22 -0.29 -1.76
C GLN A 177 12.01 -1.08 -0.73
N SER A 178 12.63 -2.17 -1.18
CA SER A 178 13.71 -2.81 -0.43
C SER A 178 14.95 -3.04 -1.29
N SER A 179 16.11 -2.53 -0.87
CA SER A 179 17.34 -2.50 -1.68
C SER A 179 18.61 -2.71 -0.85
N ILE A 180 19.69 -3.22 -1.47
CA ILE A 180 21.03 -3.28 -0.86
C ILE A 180 21.59 -1.91 -0.52
N TRP A 181 21.03 -0.87 -1.13
CA TRP A 181 21.53 0.49 -1.13
C TRP A 181 20.39 1.50 -1.02
N LEU A 182 20.63 2.59 -0.28
CA LEU A 182 19.75 3.73 -0.12
C LEU A 182 20.54 5.02 -0.31
N CYS A 183 19.97 5.99 -1.02
CA CYS A 183 20.49 7.35 -1.01
C CYS A 183 20.07 8.09 0.26
N LYS A 184 21.03 8.62 1.01
CA LYS A 184 20.79 9.42 2.22
C LYS A 184 20.62 10.90 1.89
N GLU A 185 21.47 11.42 0.99
CA GLU A 185 21.48 12.83 0.61
C GLU A 185 21.57 12.98 -0.91
N MET A 186 20.71 13.84 -1.47
CA MET A 186 20.67 14.17 -2.90
C MET A 186 21.11 15.62 -3.11
N LYS A 187 22.03 15.85 -4.06
CA LYS A 187 22.41 17.19 -4.53
C LYS A 187 22.39 17.22 -6.05
N ASN A 188 21.76 18.26 -6.62
CA ASN A 188 21.66 18.46 -8.08
C ASN A 188 21.13 17.23 -8.85
N GLY A 189 20.25 16.44 -8.23
CA GLY A 189 19.68 15.23 -8.84
C GLY A 189 20.61 14.01 -8.84
N PHE A 190 21.72 14.05 -8.09
CA PHE A 190 22.61 12.92 -7.87
C PHE A 190 22.66 12.55 -6.39
N CYS A 191 22.81 11.26 -6.12
CA CYS A 191 23.08 10.80 -4.79
C CYS A 191 24.52 11.14 -4.40
N VAL A 192 24.69 11.95 -3.37
CA VAL A 192 26.02 12.38 -2.89
C VAL A 192 26.42 11.70 -1.58
N ASP A 193 25.44 11.17 -0.84
CA ASP A 193 25.68 10.34 0.33
C ASP A 193 24.75 9.13 0.28
N SER A 194 25.31 7.95 0.58
CA SER A 194 24.56 6.71 0.47
C SER A 194 24.99 5.66 1.48
N ASP A 195 24.10 4.70 1.72
CA ASP A 195 24.30 3.64 2.69
C ASP A 195 23.95 2.27 2.11
N TYR A 196 24.48 1.21 2.73
CA TYR A 196 24.36 -0.17 2.26
C TYR A 196 23.95 -1.14 3.39
N GLY A 197 23.37 -2.28 3.01
CA GLY A 197 23.11 -3.38 3.93
C GLY A 197 21.98 -3.08 4.94
N LYS A 198 22.30 -3.03 6.25
CA LYS A 198 21.31 -2.87 7.34
C LYS A 198 20.55 -1.55 7.33
N SER A 199 21.20 -0.50 6.85
CA SER A 199 20.61 0.83 6.78
C SER A 199 19.83 1.06 5.49
N ALA A 200 20.02 0.20 4.48
CA ALA A 200 19.46 0.37 3.15
C ALA A 200 18.15 -0.38 2.90
N GLY A 201 17.91 -1.47 3.66
CA GLY A 201 16.83 -2.46 3.50
C GLY A 201 15.47 -1.93 3.05
N VAL A 202 14.42 -2.02 3.87
CA VAL A 202 13.12 -1.43 3.51
C VAL A 202 13.17 0.06 3.77
N SER A 203 12.92 0.87 2.76
CA SER A 203 13.07 2.33 2.81
C SER A 203 11.99 3.07 2.04
N ILE A 204 11.73 4.31 2.46
CA ILE A 204 11.01 5.30 1.67
C ILE A 204 12.03 5.99 0.78
N TYR A 205 11.74 5.99 -0.51
CA TYR A 205 12.66 6.46 -1.54
C TYR A 205 12.01 7.58 -2.34
N HIS A 206 12.67 8.73 -2.40
CA HIS A 206 12.28 9.84 -3.23
C HIS A 206 13.19 9.89 -4.46
N LEU A 207 12.60 9.78 -5.66
CA LEU A 207 13.33 9.94 -6.90
C LEU A 207 13.65 11.42 -7.08
N ALA A 208 14.88 11.82 -6.80
CA ALA A 208 15.19 13.22 -6.54
C ALA A 208 15.55 14.06 -7.77
N SER A 209 15.57 13.47 -8.98
CA SER A 209 15.87 14.21 -10.21
C SER A 209 14.64 14.34 -11.11
N GLU A 210 14.37 15.57 -11.57
CA GLU A 210 13.42 15.86 -12.66
C GLU A 210 13.70 15.03 -13.93
N ARG A 211 14.95 14.58 -14.09
CA ARG A 211 15.34 13.67 -15.17
C ARG A 211 14.55 12.37 -15.10
N PHE A 212 14.38 11.80 -13.91
CA PHE A 212 13.81 10.49 -13.66
C PHE A 212 12.35 10.54 -13.20
N CYS A 213 11.94 11.63 -12.56
CA CYS A 213 10.54 11.87 -12.24
C CYS A 213 10.20 13.36 -12.34
N LYS A 214 9.24 13.71 -13.20
CA LYS A 214 8.76 15.10 -13.35
C LYS A 214 7.26 15.10 -13.58
N ASN A 215 6.53 15.95 -12.83
CA ASN A 215 5.08 16.11 -12.95
C ASN A 215 4.31 14.78 -12.87
N GLY A 216 4.77 13.86 -12.00
CA GLY A 216 4.20 12.53 -11.82
C GLY A 216 4.42 11.56 -12.99
N ILE A 217 5.36 11.85 -13.90
CA ILE A 217 5.83 10.92 -14.93
C ILE A 217 7.16 10.31 -14.50
N TRP A 218 7.17 8.99 -14.33
CA TRP A 218 8.28 8.20 -13.79
C TRP A 218 9.03 7.45 -14.90
N LYS A 219 10.33 7.73 -15.06
CA LYS A 219 11.19 7.13 -16.10
C LYS A 219 12.08 6.00 -15.60
N GLY A 220 12.60 6.09 -14.39
CA GLY A 220 13.58 5.15 -13.84
C GLY A 220 14.05 5.55 -12.45
N MET A 221 15.02 4.84 -11.90
CA MET A 221 15.65 5.15 -10.62
C MET A 221 17.05 5.74 -10.82
N ASP A 222 17.20 7.06 -10.66
CA ASP A 222 18.46 7.80 -10.46
C ASP A 222 19.71 7.38 -11.29
N SER A 223 19.51 6.69 -12.41
CA SER A 223 20.51 6.18 -13.36
C SER A 223 19.83 5.79 -14.69
N ASP A 224 20.49 6.07 -15.83
CA ASP A 224 19.96 5.70 -17.15
C ASP A 224 19.86 4.18 -17.38
N LYS A 225 20.62 3.39 -16.60
CA LYS A 225 20.57 1.93 -16.67
C LYS A 225 19.36 1.36 -15.93
N LEU A 226 18.77 2.12 -15.01
CA LEU A 226 17.68 1.68 -14.14
C LEU A 226 16.33 2.28 -14.58
N LYS A 227 16.07 2.26 -15.90
CA LYS A 227 14.81 2.73 -16.49
C LYS A 227 13.70 1.73 -16.23
N PHE A 228 12.54 2.21 -15.78
CA PHE A 228 11.36 1.36 -15.68
C PHE A 228 10.99 0.86 -17.09
N THR A 229 10.90 -0.46 -17.22
CA THR A 229 10.52 -1.10 -18.48
C THR A 229 9.02 -1.36 -18.53
N ILE A 230 8.38 -1.48 -17.36
CA ILE A 230 6.99 -1.89 -17.24
C ILE A 230 6.42 -1.49 -15.87
N GLY A 231 5.10 -1.35 -15.82
CA GLY A 231 4.35 -1.10 -14.60
C GLY A 231 3.10 -1.97 -14.53
N TRP A 232 2.69 -2.29 -13.31
CA TRP A 232 1.54 -3.13 -13.02
C TRP A 232 0.69 -2.55 -11.91
N ARG A 233 -0.62 -2.70 -12.05
CA ARG A 233 -1.62 -2.30 -11.06
C ARG A 233 -2.44 -3.50 -10.66
N HIS A 234 -2.56 -3.78 -9.37
CA HIS A 234 -3.50 -4.80 -8.92
C HIS A 234 -4.95 -4.29 -9.15
N LYS A 235 -5.84 -5.12 -9.70
CA LYS A 235 -7.20 -4.72 -10.12
C LYS A 235 -8.05 -4.11 -8.99
N ALA A 236 -7.76 -4.47 -7.74
CA ALA A 236 -8.38 -3.86 -6.56
C ALA A 236 -8.10 -2.35 -6.44
N PHE A 237 -6.95 -1.87 -6.90
CA PHE A 237 -6.61 -0.44 -6.91
C PHE A 237 -7.32 0.35 -8.02
N ASP A 238 -8.06 -0.33 -8.90
CA ASP A 238 -8.73 0.29 -10.04
C ASP A 238 -10.26 0.31 -9.90
N THR A 239 -10.80 -0.12 -8.75
CA THR A 239 -12.24 -0.28 -8.53
C THR A 239 -12.66 0.29 -7.17
N TRP A 240 -13.49 1.34 -7.16
CA TRP A 240 -14.02 1.91 -5.91
C TRP A 240 -15.24 2.82 -6.14
N ILE A 241 -15.99 3.08 -5.06
CA ILE A 241 -17.08 4.08 -5.02
C ILE A 241 -16.53 5.40 -4.46
N THR A 242 -16.77 6.50 -5.17
CA THR A 242 -16.48 7.87 -4.71
C THR A 242 -17.69 8.54 -4.08
N SER A 243 -18.91 8.19 -4.48
CA SER A 243 -20.13 8.73 -3.91
C SER A 243 -21.29 7.75 -4.04
N MET A 244 -22.11 7.68 -3.00
CA MET A 244 -23.34 6.90 -2.91
C MET A 244 -24.39 7.68 -2.10
N PRO A 245 -25.69 7.39 -2.24
CA PRO A 245 -26.69 7.97 -1.34
C PRO A 245 -26.45 7.50 0.09
N SER A 246 -26.64 8.40 1.06
CA SER A 246 -26.51 8.08 2.49
C SER A 246 -27.64 7.18 3.00
N GLN A 247 -28.76 7.13 2.27
CA GLN A 247 -29.95 6.38 2.62
C GLN A 247 -30.54 5.68 1.39
N ALA A 248 -31.09 4.49 1.57
CA ALA A 248 -31.91 3.82 0.58
C ALA A 248 -32.94 2.89 1.23
N VAL A 249 -33.92 2.45 0.45
CA VAL A 249 -34.90 1.45 0.88
C VAL A 249 -34.77 0.19 0.01
N PRO A 250 -35.08 -1.01 0.54
CA PRO A 250 -35.09 -2.24 -0.24
C PRO A 250 -35.90 -2.10 -1.54
N LYS A 251 -35.46 -2.78 -2.60
CA LYS A 251 -36.04 -2.75 -3.95
C LYS A 251 -36.00 -1.40 -4.67
N SER A 252 -35.56 -0.31 -4.03
CA SER A 252 -35.38 0.98 -4.71
C SER A 252 -34.14 0.99 -5.61
N ARG A 253 -34.18 1.84 -6.64
CA ARG A 253 -33.01 2.11 -7.49
C ARG A 253 -32.14 3.18 -6.83
N ILE A 254 -30.85 2.91 -6.74
CA ILE A 254 -29.83 3.87 -6.32
C ILE A 254 -28.83 4.16 -7.43
N LEU A 255 -28.13 5.28 -7.31
CA LEU A 255 -27.01 5.66 -8.16
C LEU A 255 -25.72 5.61 -7.36
N LEU A 256 -24.68 4.98 -7.91
CA LEU A 256 -23.33 5.02 -7.37
C LEU A 256 -22.42 5.73 -8.37
N LYS A 257 -21.49 6.52 -7.85
CA LYS A 257 -20.42 7.14 -8.63
C LYS A 257 -19.07 6.58 -8.18
N GLY A 258 -18.17 6.30 -9.11
CA GLY A 258 -16.84 5.76 -8.79
C GLY A 258 -16.05 5.28 -9.98
N LYS A 259 -14.91 4.63 -9.75
CA LYS A 259 -14.05 4.09 -10.82
C LYS A 259 -14.38 2.62 -11.07
N ASN A 260 -14.45 2.24 -12.35
CA ASN A 260 -14.62 0.86 -12.83
C ASN A 260 -15.81 0.12 -12.18
N LEU A 261 -16.96 0.78 -12.06
CA LEU A 261 -18.17 0.20 -11.47
C LEU A 261 -19.09 -0.46 -12.50
N ALA A 262 -19.05 -0.03 -13.76
CA ALA A 262 -19.95 -0.51 -14.79
C ALA A 262 -19.78 -2.01 -15.03
N GLY A 263 -20.88 -2.76 -14.95
CA GLY A 263 -20.89 -4.21 -15.12
C GLY A 263 -20.33 -5.01 -13.93
N LYS A 264 -19.88 -4.35 -12.85
CA LYS A 264 -19.40 -5.01 -11.64
C LYS A 264 -20.54 -5.48 -10.75
N TYR A 265 -20.24 -6.48 -9.93
CA TYR A 265 -21.15 -7.01 -8.91
C TYR A 265 -20.92 -6.27 -7.58
N ILE A 266 -22.00 -5.84 -6.94
CA ILE A 266 -22.02 -5.11 -5.68
C ILE A 266 -22.74 -5.96 -4.63
N TYR A 267 -22.05 -6.26 -3.54
CA TYR A 267 -22.61 -6.96 -2.39
C TYR A 267 -23.10 -5.94 -1.38
N PHE A 268 -24.38 -6.04 -1.02
CA PHE A 268 -24.94 -5.34 0.12
C PHE A 268 -24.75 -6.20 1.38
N PRO A 269 -24.50 -5.57 2.54
CA PRO A 269 -24.57 -6.28 3.82
C PRO A 269 -25.91 -7.01 3.94
N GLY A 270 -25.91 -8.23 4.49
CA GLY A 270 -27.11 -9.06 4.66
C GLY A 270 -27.62 -9.77 3.40
N SER A 271 -27.33 -9.27 2.20
CA SER A 271 -27.77 -9.90 0.95
C SER A 271 -26.94 -11.12 0.58
N LYS A 272 -27.60 -12.25 0.28
CA LYS A 272 -26.93 -13.47 -0.20
C LYS A 272 -26.42 -13.35 -1.63
N THR A 273 -27.09 -12.53 -2.45
CA THR A 273 -26.80 -12.40 -3.88
C THR A 273 -26.28 -11.00 -4.19
N PRO A 274 -25.16 -10.87 -4.92
CA PRO A 274 -24.69 -9.55 -5.35
C PRO A 274 -25.53 -9.00 -6.50
N VAL A 275 -25.59 -7.68 -6.61
CA VAL A 275 -26.33 -6.98 -7.66
C VAL A 275 -25.38 -6.46 -8.73
N LYS A 276 -25.69 -6.70 -10.00
CA LYS A 276 -24.89 -6.18 -11.12
C LYS A 276 -25.21 -4.71 -11.39
N ALA A 277 -24.19 -3.86 -11.34
CA ALA A 277 -24.30 -2.44 -11.62
C ALA A 277 -24.37 -2.16 -13.13
N SER A 278 -25.35 -1.36 -13.54
CA SER A 278 -25.55 -0.97 -14.93
C SER A 278 -25.16 0.48 -15.17
N LEU A 279 -24.47 0.78 -16.27
CA LEU A 279 -24.08 2.15 -16.59
C LEU A 279 -25.32 3.04 -16.78
N TRP A 280 -25.34 4.22 -16.15
CA TRP A 280 -26.45 5.15 -16.25
C TRP A 280 -26.47 5.88 -17.60
N LYS A 281 -27.57 5.77 -18.36
CA LYS A 281 -27.69 6.21 -19.76
C LYS A 281 -27.36 7.70 -20.01
N LYS A 282 -27.57 8.60 -19.04
CA LYS A 282 -27.22 10.04 -19.19
C LYS A 282 -25.72 10.34 -19.09
N GLY A 283 -24.89 9.36 -18.69
CA GLY A 283 -23.43 9.51 -18.53
C GLY A 283 -22.59 9.10 -19.75
N LYS A 284 -23.20 8.82 -20.91
CA LYS A 284 -22.50 8.26 -22.09
C LYS A 284 -21.35 9.11 -22.64
N LYS A 285 -21.33 10.43 -22.39
CA LYS A 285 -20.28 11.32 -22.95
C LYS A 285 -18.88 11.15 -22.34
N ASN A 286 -18.71 10.46 -21.21
CA ASN A 286 -17.40 10.24 -20.57
C ASN A 286 -16.89 8.78 -20.64
N GLN A 287 -17.40 7.99 -21.61
CA GLN A 287 -17.41 6.52 -21.55
C GLN A 287 -16.09 5.76 -21.75
N PHE A 288 -15.01 6.35 -22.25
CA PHE A 288 -13.89 5.54 -22.78
C PHE A 288 -12.49 5.87 -22.26
N LYS A 289 -12.37 6.72 -21.23
CA LYS A 289 -11.09 6.86 -20.53
C LYS A 289 -11.16 6.04 -19.25
N ASN A 290 -10.25 5.09 -19.10
CA ASN A 290 -10.07 4.26 -17.89
C ASN A 290 -9.89 5.08 -16.59
N ASP A 291 -9.77 6.41 -16.69
CA ASP A 291 -9.66 7.34 -15.56
C ASP A 291 -10.97 8.09 -15.21
N ALA A 292 -12.07 7.89 -15.96
CA ALA A 292 -13.31 8.63 -15.73
C ALA A 292 -14.16 7.99 -14.62
N ASN A 293 -14.59 8.81 -13.65
CA ASN A 293 -15.65 8.44 -12.71
C ASN A 293 -16.94 8.08 -13.48
N GLN A 294 -17.38 6.84 -13.32
CA GLN A 294 -18.61 6.28 -13.88
C GLN A 294 -19.78 6.52 -12.93
N ILE A 295 -20.98 6.72 -13.48
CA ILE A 295 -22.24 6.68 -12.74
C ILE A 295 -22.98 5.42 -13.14
N VAL A 296 -23.32 4.59 -12.16
CA VAL A 296 -24.03 3.33 -12.36
C VAL A 296 -25.31 3.30 -11.54
N SER A 297 -26.32 2.61 -12.06
CA SER A 297 -27.57 2.33 -11.37
C SER A 297 -27.67 0.85 -11.00
N LEU A 298 -28.25 0.57 -9.84
CA LEU A 298 -28.62 -0.78 -9.41
C LEU A 298 -29.80 -0.70 -8.44
N ASN A 299 -30.47 -1.83 -8.23
CA ASN A 299 -31.54 -1.94 -7.24
C ASN A 299 -31.00 -2.50 -5.93
N VAL A 300 -31.44 -1.94 -4.81
CA VAL A 300 -31.12 -2.44 -3.48
C VAL A 300 -31.83 -3.80 -3.28
N PRO A 301 -31.12 -4.87 -2.86
CA PRO A 301 -31.75 -6.15 -2.54
C PRO A 301 -32.86 -6.03 -1.49
N HIS A 302 -33.81 -6.96 -1.50
CA HIS A 302 -34.91 -6.99 -0.53
C HIS A 302 -34.45 -7.28 0.90
N ASP A 303 -33.35 -8.01 1.05
CA ASP A 303 -32.71 -8.49 2.28
C ASP A 303 -31.47 -7.65 2.66
N ALA A 304 -31.26 -6.51 1.99
CA ALA A 304 -30.12 -5.63 2.27
C ALA A 304 -30.21 -5.00 3.66
N LYS A 305 -29.05 -4.90 4.31
CA LYS A 305 -28.84 -4.24 5.59
C LYS A 305 -27.87 -3.06 5.43
N SER A 306 -27.89 -2.18 6.40
CA SER A 306 -26.99 -1.01 6.49
C SER A 306 -25.54 -1.44 6.66
N GLY A 307 -24.63 -0.72 6.00
CA GLY A 307 -23.19 -0.96 6.12
C GLY A 307 -22.42 -0.60 4.85
N LYS A 308 -21.17 -1.08 4.77
CA LYS A 308 -20.30 -0.84 3.61
C LYS A 308 -20.68 -1.76 2.46
N LEU A 309 -20.63 -1.23 1.25
CA LEU A 309 -20.80 -2.02 0.03
C LEU A 309 -19.46 -2.68 -0.33
N LYS A 310 -19.52 -3.93 -0.79
CA LYS A 310 -18.35 -4.64 -1.33
C LYS A 310 -18.46 -4.73 -2.85
N ILE A 311 -17.44 -4.28 -3.56
CA ILE A 311 -17.43 -4.21 -5.03
C ILE A 311 -16.51 -5.30 -5.57
N TYR A 312 -17.04 -6.24 -6.35
CA TYR A 312 -16.24 -7.25 -7.03
C TYR A 312 -15.37 -6.62 -8.11
N TRP A 313 -14.05 -6.63 -7.94
CA TRP A 313 -13.11 -6.03 -8.91
C TRP A 313 -12.73 -6.98 -10.05
N GLY A 314 -12.98 -8.29 -9.91
CA GLY A 314 -12.62 -9.32 -10.88
C GLY A 314 -13.45 -9.32 -12.18
N THR A 315 -13.25 -10.39 -12.96
CA THR A 315 -14.06 -10.74 -14.15
C THR A 315 -14.66 -12.13 -13.96
N GLY A 316 -15.77 -12.43 -14.63
CA GLY A 316 -16.48 -13.70 -14.47
C GLY A 316 -17.29 -13.80 -13.18
N ASN A 317 -17.31 -14.99 -12.56
CA ASN A 317 -18.15 -15.28 -11.39
C ASN A 317 -17.71 -14.44 -10.17
N PRO A 318 -18.65 -13.77 -9.50
CA PRO A 318 -18.32 -12.88 -8.38
C PRO A 318 -17.93 -13.69 -7.14
N SER A 319 -16.89 -13.24 -6.43
CA SER A 319 -16.43 -13.83 -5.18
C SER A 319 -16.09 -12.75 -4.15
N LEU A 320 -16.36 -13.02 -2.87
CA LEU A 320 -16.12 -12.07 -1.78
C LEU A 320 -14.63 -11.74 -1.57
N GLU A 321 -13.75 -12.73 -1.78
CA GLU A 321 -12.28 -12.57 -1.70
C GLU A 321 -11.72 -11.57 -2.73
N LYS A 322 -12.49 -11.26 -3.78
CA LYS A 322 -12.10 -10.32 -4.83
C LYS A 322 -12.97 -9.06 -4.77
N THR A 323 -13.18 -8.56 -3.56
CA THR A 323 -13.93 -7.32 -3.33
C THR A 323 -13.08 -6.22 -2.76
N VAL A 324 -13.48 -4.97 -3.00
CA VAL A 324 -13.02 -3.80 -2.24
C VAL A 324 -14.23 -3.21 -1.51
N GLU A 325 -14.05 -2.88 -0.24
CA GLU A 325 -15.08 -2.20 0.54
C GLU A 325 -15.16 -0.70 0.21
N SER A 326 -16.37 -0.15 0.23
CA SER A 326 -16.57 1.29 0.15
C SER A 326 -16.01 2.02 1.38
N LEU A 327 -15.66 3.30 1.20
CA LEU A 327 -15.29 4.18 2.33
C LEU A 327 -16.51 4.43 3.23
N GLU A 328 -17.59 4.89 2.62
CA GLU A 328 -18.84 5.23 3.30
C GLU A 328 -19.74 4.01 3.48
N LYS A 329 -20.65 4.13 4.45
CA LYS A 329 -21.76 3.20 4.68
C LYS A 329 -23.03 3.74 4.03
N ILE A 330 -23.89 2.85 3.56
CA ILE A 330 -25.27 3.18 3.19
C ILE A 330 -26.20 2.77 4.33
N ASN A 331 -27.15 3.63 4.69
CA ASN A 331 -28.22 3.29 5.64
C ASN A 331 -29.40 2.73 4.86
N ILE A 332 -29.79 1.49 5.17
CA ILE A 332 -30.97 0.84 4.59
C ILE A 332 -32.11 0.96 5.57
N TYR A 333 -33.19 1.62 5.14
CA TYR A 333 -34.40 1.79 5.94
C TYR A 333 -35.47 0.79 5.49
N SER A 334 -36.16 0.20 6.45
CA SER A 334 -37.41 -0.51 6.18
C SER A 334 -38.45 0.46 5.64
N ASN A 335 -39.51 -0.06 5.03
CA ASN A 335 -40.64 0.78 4.61
C ASN A 335 -41.29 1.56 5.77
N HIS A 336 -41.03 1.16 7.02
CA HIS A 336 -41.47 1.84 8.25
C HIS A 336 -40.42 2.82 8.82
N LYS A 337 -39.43 3.22 8.02
CA LYS A 337 -38.35 4.17 8.40
C LYS A 337 -37.48 3.72 9.59
N THR A 338 -37.40 2.42 9.87
CA THR A 338 -36.44 1.85 10.83
C THR A 338 -35.16 1.41 10.13
N ILE A 339 -33.99 1.69 10.71
CA ILE A 339 -32.71 1.24 10.16
C ILE A 339 -32.64 -0.28 10.26
N VAL A 340 -32.42 -0.95 9.13
CA VAL A 340 -32.15 -2.38 9.08
C VAL A 340 -30.65 -2.56 9.29
N SER A 341 -30.23 -2.86 10.52
CA SER A 341 -28.83 -3.12 10.86
C SER A 341 -28.53 -4.63 10.93
N ILE A 342 -27.25 -4.97 10.81
CA ILE A 342 -26.77 -6.23 11.36
C ILE A 342 -26.72 -6.01 12.87
N TYR A 343 -27.66 -6.60 13.62
CA TYR A 343 -27.45 -6.77 15.06
C TYR A 343 -26.16 -7.59 15.21
N LYS A 344 -25.17 -7.03 15.91
CA LYS A 344 -24.22 -7.87 16.62
C LYS A 344 -25.08 -8.57 17.65
N ASP A 345 -25.26 -9.88 17.53
CA ASP A 345 -25.62 -10.67 18.68
C ASP A 345 -24.48 -10.46 19.69
N SER A 346 -24.71 -9.55 20.63
CA SER A 346 -24.03 -9.54 21.91
C SER A 346 -24.50 -10.80 22.62
N TYR A 347 -23.78 -11.89 22.45
CA TYR A 347 -23.79 -12.92 23.47
C TYR A 347 -23.05 -12.34 24.68
N LEU A 348 -23.87 -11.85 25.62
CA LEU A 348 -23.65 -12.08 27.04
C LEU A 348 -23.58 -13.62 27.21
N ASP A 349 -22.37 -14.12 27.47
CA ASP A 349 -22.00 -14.75 28.75
C ASP A 349 -20.47 -14.91 28.82
#